data_AF-A0A1G3KF26-F1
#
_entry.id   AF-A0A1G3KF26-F1
#
_cell.length_a   1.000
_cell.length_b   1.000
_cell.length_c   1.000
_cell.angle_alpha   90.00
_cell.angle_beta   90.00
_cell.angle_gamma   90.00
#
_symmetry.space_group_name_H-M   'P 1'
#
loop_
_entity.id
_entity.type
_entity.pdbx_description
1 polymer ?
#
loop_
_entity_poly.entity_id
_entity_poly.type
_entity_poly.pdbx_seq_one_letter_code
_entity_poly.pdbx_strand_id
1 'polypeptide(L)'
;MGRLLLSAMLVAAVPTAACASNSDALTIYCDGGRTFLAKISPDGALVTIGRRTVALKPRPSSLGRRFDATDAALIIDGDMVALVLDDDIDFRNCRANAPGSQLRNAG
;
A
#
# COMPACT_ATOMS: atom_id res chain seq x y z
N MET A 1 45.28 44.91 26.95
CA MET A 1 44.86 44.73 25.54
C MET A 1 45.10 43.29 25.12
N GLY A 2 44.21 42.67 24.34
CA GLY A 2 44.49 41.40 23.64
C GLY A 2 43.38 40.37 23.80
N ARG A 3 42.42 40.36 22.87
CA ARG A 3 41.12 39.68 22.95
C ARG A 3 41.25 38.18 22.66
N LEU A 4 40.60 37.34 23.47
CA LEU A 4 40.37 35.92 23.19
C LEU A 4 39.51 35.79 21.92
N LEU A 5 40.01 35.10 20.91
CA LEU A 5 39.27 34.68 19.72
C LEU A 5 38.55 33.35 20.05
N LEU A 6 37.28 33.42 20.45
CA LEU A 6 36.40 32.25 20.50
C LEU A 6 35.87 31.98 19.09
N SER A 7 36.40 30.94 18.45
CA SER A 7 35.89 30.40 17.19
C SER A 7 34.57 29.66 17.43
N ALA A 8 33.45 30.27 17.07
CA ALA A 8 32.14 29.62 17.09
C ALA A 8 32.03 28.62 15.93
N MET A 9 32.16 27.32 16.22
CA MET A 9 31.76 26.26 15.29
C MET A 9 30.22 26.22 15.21
N LEU A 10 29.64 26.73 14.12
CA LEU A 10 28.25 26.43 13.77
C LEU A 10 28.20 25.07 13.07
N VAL A 11 27.68 24.08 13.78
CA VAL A 11 27.30 22.78 13.20
C VAL A 11 25.95 22.98 12.52
N ALA A 12 25.94 23.03 11.18
CA ALA A 12 24.71 23.05 10.40
C ALA A 12 24.06 21.66 10.51
N ALA A 13 22.99 21.56 11.30
CA ALA A 13 22.13 20.39 11.32
C ALA A 13 21.39 20.31 9.98
N VAL A 14 21.86 19.45 9.08
CA VAL A 14 21.14 19.13 7.85
C VAL A 14 19.90 18.33 8.24
N PRO A 15 18.67 18.82 7.99
CA PRO A 15 17.48 18.04 8.24
C PRO A 15 17.49 16.87 7.25
N THR A 16 17.71 15.66 7.75
CA THR A 16 17.40 14.45 7.00
C THR A 16 15.88 14.37 6.93
N ALA A 17 15.29 15.00 5.91
CA ALA A 17 13.92 14.75 5.53
C ALA A 17 13.84 13.27 5.13
N ALA A 18 13.41 12.42 6.06
CA ALA A 18 13.01 11.07 5.74
C ALA A 18 11.80 11.20 4.82
N CYS A 19 12.01 10.97 3.52
CA CYS A 19 10.91 10.83 2.58
C CYS A 19 10.08 9.63 3.05
N ALA A 20 8.99 9.90 3.77
CA ALA A 20 7.98 8.91 4.04
C ALA A 20 7.43 8.47 2.68
N SER A 21 7.83 7.27 2.24
CA SER A 21 7.23 6.65 1.07
C SER A 21 5.78 6.37 1.46
N ASN A 22 4.84 7.14 0.91
CA ASN A 22 3.39 7.00 1.13
C ASN A 22 2.85 5.76 0.41
N SER A 23 3.57 4.64 0.53
CA SER A 23 3.17 3.37 -0.06
C SER A 23 2.76 2.39 1.01
N ASP A 24 1.51 1.94 0.94
CA ASP A 24 0.95 0.93 1.83
C ASP A 24 1.19 -0.45 1.22
N ALA A 25 1.78 -1.36 1.99
CA ALA A 25 1.89 -2.76 1.60
C ALA A 25 0.85 -3.58 2.38
N LEU A 26 -0.06 -4.24 1.67
CA LEU A 26 -1.17 -5.00 2.21
C LEU A 26 -1.06 -6.47 1.78
N THR A 27 -1.30 -7.37 2.73
CA THR A 27 -1.60 -8.79 2.42
C THR A 27 -3.10 -8.96 2.37
N ILE A 28 -3.60 -9.41 1.23
CA ILE A 28 -5.03 -9.62 1.02
C ILE A 28 -5.33 -11.11 1.20
N TYR A 29 -6.38 -11.40 1.97
CA TYR A 29 -6.84 -12.75 2.27
C TYR A 29 -8.20 -12.99 1.63
N CYS A 30 -8.34 -14.08 0.89
CA CYS A 30 -9.55 -14.42 0.17
C CYS A 30 -10.04 -15.82 0.57
N ASP A 31 -11.23 -16.18 0.11
CA ASP A 31 -11.77 -17.53 0.29
C ASP A 31 -10.82 -18.61 -0.27
N GLY A 32 -10.95 -19.83 0.27
CA GLY A 32 -10.10 -20.96 -0.12
C GLY A 32 -8.63 -20.82 0.34
N GLY A 33 -8.34 -19.92 1.27
CA GLY A 33 -6.99 -19.69 1.80
C GLY A 33 -6.06 -18.95 0.83
N ARG A 34 -6.61 -18.38 -0.25
CA ARG A 34 -5.84 -17.67 -1.27
C ARG A 34 -5.39 -16.31 -0.73
N THR A 35 -4.19 -15.90 -1.11
CA THR A 35 -3.65 -14.59 -0.74
C THR A 35 -2.95 -13.93 -1.92
N PHE A 36 -2.89 -12.61 -1.89
CA PHE A 36 -2.05 -11.81 -2.78
C PHE A 36 -1.53 -10.57 -2.04
N LEU A 37 -0.47 -9.97 -2.55
CA LEU A 37 0.08 -8.73 -2.01
C LEU A 37 -0.35 -7.54 -2.86
N ALA A 38 -0.68 -6.42 -2.24
CA ALA A 38 -0.93 -5.16 -2.91
C ALA A 38 -0.04 -4.07 -2.31
N LYS A 39 0.83 -3.47 -3.13
CA LYS A 39 1.56 -2.25 -2.77
C LYS A 39 0.87 -1.07 -3.43
N ILE A 40 0.42 -0.10 -2.65
CA ILE A 40 -0.43 0.99 -3.13
C ILE A 40 0.27 2.31 -2.86
N SER A 41 0.33 3.17 -3.85
CA SER A 41 0.88 4.52 -3.77
C SER A 41 -0.05 5.51 -4.45
N PRO A 42 0.22 6.83 -4.38
CA PRO A 42 -0.55 7.83 -5.14
C PRO A 42 -0.54 7.59 -6.65
N ASP A 43 0.52 6.97 -7.17
CA ASP A 43 0.71 6.74 -8.61
C ASP A 43 0.05 5.45 -9.12
N GLY A 44 -0.41 4.58 -8.22
CA GLY A 44 -1.05 3.32 -8.61
C GLY A 44 -0.96 2.20 -7.59
N ALA A 45 -1.18 0.98 -8.06
CA ALA A 45 -1.06 -0.22 -7.27
C ALA A 45 -0.24 -1.27 -8.01
N LEU A 46 0.60 -2.00 -7.27
CA LEU A 46 1.29 -3.20 -7.73
C LEU A 46 0.69 -4.39 -7.00
N VAL A 47 0.07 -5.29 -7.75
CA VAL A 47 -0.53 -6.53 -7.23
C VAL A 47 0.39 -7.69 -7.56
N THR A 48 0.81 -8.46 -6.55
CA THR A 48 1.66 -9.64 -6.71
C THR A 48 0.90 -10.90 -6.32
N ILE A 49 0.78 -11.83 -7.26
CA ILE A 49 0.10 -13.12 -7.13
C ILE A 49 1.12 -14.21 -7.46
N GLY A 50 1.63 -14.88 -6.43
CA GLY A 50 2.73 -15.84 -6.58
C GLY A 50 3.94 -15.17 -7.24
N ARG A 51 4.24 -15.52 -8.50
CA ARG A 51 5.34 -14.95 -9.30
C ARG A 51 4.91 -13.85 -10.27
N ARG A 52 3.60 -13.65 -10.48
CA ARG A 52 3.06 -12.62 -11.39
C ARG A 52 2.94 -11.31 -10.63
N THR A 53 3.33 -10.20 -11.27
CA THR A 53 3.04 -8.86 -10.78
C THR A 53 2.28 -8.08 -11.85
N VAL A 54 1.24 -7.37 -11.44
CA VAL A 54 0.39 -6.54 -12.29
C VAL A 54 0.45 -5.10 -11.78
N ALA A 55 0.78 -4.16 -12.67
CA ALA A 55 0.78 -2.73 -12.37
C ALA A 55 -0.56 -2.12 -12.80
N LEU A 56 -1.22 -1.43 -11.88
CA LEU A 56 -2.53 -0.83 -12.05
C LEU A 56 -2.43 0.68 -11.86
N LYS A 57 -3.18 1.43 -12.67
CA LYS A 57 -3.24 2.89 -12.57
C LYS A 57 -4.48 3.33 -11.81
N PRO A 58 -4.42 4.42 -11.02
CA PRO A 58 -5.59 4.96 -10.33
C PRO A 58 -6.69 5.32 -11.35
N ARG A 59 -7.94 5.01 -11.02
CA ARG A 59 -9.12 5.41 -11.78
C ARG A 59 -10.14 6.04 -10.83
N PRO A 60 -10.76 7.18 -11.20
CA PRO A 60 -11.88 7.73 -10.44
C PRO A 60 -12.98 6.69 -10.24
N SER A 61 -13.55 6.65 -9.03
CA SER A 61 -14.60 5.71 -8.66
C SER A 61 -15.52 6.34 -7.63
N SER A 62 -16.81 6.02 -7.70
CA SER A 62 -17.77 6.30 -6.62
C SER A 62 -17.71 5.26 -5.49
N LEU A 63 -16.96 4.17 -5.69
CA LEU A 63 -16.81 3.05 -4.75
C LEU A 63 -15.32 2.84 -4.46
N GLY A 64 -14.90 3.22 -3.25
CA GLY A 64 -13.54 3.05 -2.75
C GLY A 64 -12.43 3.63 -3.64
N ARG A 65 -11.20 3.17 -3.39
CA ARG A 65 -10.06 3.42 -4.27
C ARG A 65 -10.03 2.37 -5.36
N ARG A 66 -10.01 2.80 -6.62
CA ARG A 66 -10.00 1.91 -7.78
C ARG A 66 -8.72 2.06 -8.59
N PHE A 67 -8.19 0.93 -9.05
CA PHE A 67 -7.01 0.86 -9.90
C PHE A 67 -7.24 -0.14 -11.03
N ASP A 68 -6.89 0.24 -12.26
CA ASP A 68 -7.20 -0.56 -13.44
C ASP A 68 -5.96 -0.71 -14.35
N ALA A 69 -5.93 -1.84 -15.06
CA ALA A 69 -5.09 -2.10 -16.23
C ALA A 69 -5.98 -2.68 -17.34
N THR A 70 -5.39 -3.03 -18.49
CA THR A 70 -6.13 -3.59 -19.62
C THR A 70 -6.84 -4.91 -19.26
N ASP A 71 -6.19 -5.75 -18.46
CA ASP A 71 -6.57 -7.13 -18.13
C ASP A 71 -6.85 -7.33 -16.63
N ALA A 72 -6.96 -6.25 -15.86
CA ALA A 72 -7.12 -6.34 -14.42
C ALA A 72 -7.78 -5.10 -13.80
N ALA A 73 -8.50 -5.30 -12.70
CA ALA A 73 -9.02 -4.22 -11.86
C ALA A 73 -8.93 -4.58 -10.38
N LEU A 74 -8.56 -3.60 -9.55
CA LEU A 74 -8.51 -3.68 -8.10
C LEU A 74 -9.39 -2.58 -7.52
N ILE A 75 -10.30 -2.93 -6.62
CA ILE A 75 -11.10 -1.99 -5.84
C ILE A 75 -10.89 -2.29 -4.37
N ILE A 76 -10.66 -1.25 -3.58
CA ILE A 76 -10.50 -1.32 -2.13
C ILE A 76 -11.49 -0.35 -1.49
N ASP A 77 -12.39 -0.90 -0.69
CA ASP A 77 -13.41 -0.16 0.04
C ASP A 77 -13.42 -0.61 1.50
N GLY A 78 -12.83 0.22 2.37
CA GLY A 78 -12.58 -0.17 3.76
C GLY A 78 -11.67 -1.41 3.85
N ASP A 79 -12.14 -2.47 4.50
CA ASP A 79 -11.45 -3.76 4.57
C ASP A 79 -11.71 -4.66 3.36
N MET A 80 -12.77 -4.41 2.59
CA MET A 80 -13.17 -5.22 1.46
C MET A 80 -12.30 -4.92 0.24
N VAL A 81 -11.86 -5.99 -0.42
CA VAL A 81 -11.03 -5.90 -1.62
C VAL A 81 -11.65 -6.75 -2.72
N ALA A 82 -11.72 -6.22 -3.93
CA ALA A 82 -12.09 -6.96 -5.12
C ALA A 82 -10.95 -6.89 -6.12
N LEU A 83 -10.48 -8.06 -6.57
CA LEU A 83 -9.50 -8.18 -7.64
C LEU A 83 -10.12 -9.00 -8.76
N VAL A 84 -10.20 -8.40 -9.94
CA VAL A 84 -10.66 -9.05 -11.17
C VAL A 84 -9.46 -9.15 -12.10
N LEU A 85 -9.26 -10.31 -12.70
CA LEU A 85 -8.23 -10.61 -13.69
C LEU A 85 -8.93 -11.18 -14.93
N ASP A 86 -8.39 -10.90 -16.11
CA ASP A 86 -8.80 -11.54 -17.37
C ASP A 86 -8.11 -12.91 -17.54
N ASP A 87 -8.28 -13.78 -16.54
CA ASP A 87 -7.82 -15.17 -16.55
C ASP A 87 -8.74 -16.07 -15.71
N ASP A 88 -8.46 -17.37 -15.63
CA ASP A 88 -9.29 -18.34 -14.91
C ASP A 88 -9.12 -18.28 -13.38
N ILE A 89 -8.45 -17.25 -12.85
CA ILE A 89 -8.12 -17.15 -11.43
C ILE A 89 -9.12 -16.22 -10.71
N ASP A 90 -10.08 -16.82 -10.01
CA ASP A 90 -11.11 -16.06 -9.28
C ASP A 90 -10.79 -15.84 -7.79
N PHE A 91 -10.68 -14.58 -7.38
CA PHE A 91 -10.43 -14.17 -6.00
C PHE A 91 -11.74 -13.65 -5.36
N ARG A 92 -12.31 -14.45 -4.45
CA ARG A 92 -13.62 -14.17 -3.84
C ARG A 92 -13.50 -13.76 -2.38
N ASN A 93 -14.40 -12.86 -1.95
CA ASN A 93 -14.56 -12.42 -0.55
C ASN A 93 -13.22 -11.98 0.10
N CYS A 94 -12.47 -11.14 -0.62
CA CYS A 94 -11.14 -10.75 -0.19
C CYS A 94 -11.16 -9.60 0.82
N ARG A 95 -10.23 -9.63 1.78
CA ARG A 95 -10.08 -8.63 2.84
C ARG A 95 -8.63 -8.25 3.07
N ALA A 96 -8.39 -6.98 3.39
CA ALA A 96 -7.05 -6.47 3.73
C ALA A 96 -6.54 -6.89 5.12
N ASN A 97 -7.44 -7.41 5.97
CA ASN A 97 -7.12 -7.91 7.30
C ASN A 97 -7.31 -9.43 7.34
N ALA A 98 -6.45 -10.12 8.09
CA ALA A 98 -6.59 -11.57 8.26
C ALA A 98 -7.93 -11.90 8.94
N PRO A 99 -8.64 -12.96 8.52
CA PRO A 99 -9.88 -13.39 9.17
C PRO A 99 -9.64 -13.61 10.67
N GLY A 100 -10.48 -12.99 11.52
CA GLY A 100 -10.37 -13.05 12.99
C GLY A 100 -9.60 -11.91 13.67
N SER A 101 -8.90 -11.05 12.92
CA SER A 101 -8.21 -9.86 13.49
C SER A 101 -9.17 -8.76 13.98
N GLN A 102 -10.39 -8.71 13.42
CA GLN A 102 -11.43 -7.75 13.82
C GLN A 102 -12.04 -8.08 15.20
N LEU A 103 -12.07 -9.36 15.59
CA LEU A 103 -12.60 -9.82 16.88
C LEU A 103 -11.68 -9.48 18.08
N ARG A 104 -10.38 -9.19 17.85
CA ARG A 104 -9.43 -8.87 18.94
C ARG A 104 -9.46 -7.41 19.40
N ASN A 105 -10.16 -6.52 18.68
CA ASN A 105 -10.25 -5.10 19.03
C ASN A 105 -11.60 -4.71 19.65
N ALA A 106 -12.44 -5.68 20.02
CA ALA A 106 -13.74 -5.48 20.63
C ALA A 106 -13.78 -5.83 22.14
N GLY A 107 -12.63 -5.72 22.83
CA GLY A 107 -12.46 -6.03 24.26
C GLY A 107 -12.16 -4.81 25.10
#